data_AF-A0AB33K9I4-F1
#
_entry.id   AF-A0AB33K9I4-F1
#
_cell.length_a   1.000
_cell.length_b   1.000
_cell.length_c   1.000
_cell.angle_alpha   90.00
_cell.angle_beta   90.00
_cell.angle_gamma   90.00
#
_symmetry.space_group_name_H-M   'P 1'
#
loop_
_entity.id
_entity.type
_entity.pdbx_description
1 polymer ?
#
loop_
_entity_poly.entity_id
_entity_poly.type
_entity_poly.pdbx_seq_one_letter_code
_entity_poly.pdbx_strand_id
1 'polypeptide(L)'
;MTVDKNAKRAARELAELEQISYTAARRRLTTQPEQVTTPVHRITVAAPCPVGCDGTSHSEFACRRWTAADAKDVASWQVREAAGLPTGRAWSVERRCNRSASAMTDHRWALALIYAMLTDQHPELRPDDAALRAAVEADDLAAVDALMDPLDRAVRRLVTEDPEQWWNVAKPRLDAYVEAVETDDRWPQTWVEAEYANRLAQLTARWQRAWTEYRNWNGYPDQDGVPWYSLRGEMDSFLTSRAGGHAPGTRVRLANGRLAVVWAPVWTETGAPTAYRVRLLKPAPPGSMLDLVIDTFSDETHPAADCLA
;
A
#
# COMPACT_ATOMS: atom_id res chain seq x y z
N MET A 1 7.60 -17.27 12.30
CA MET A 1 6.73 -18.32 11.72
C MET A 1 7.21 -18.89 10.38
N THR A 2 8.20 -18.30 9.70
CA THR A 2 8.76 -18.77 8.42
C THR A 2 9.57 -20.07 8.50
N VAL A 3 10.11 -20.41 9.68
CA VAL A 3 10.95 -21.61 9.91
C VAL A 3 10.16 -22.92 9.72
N ASP A 4 8.86 -22.94 10.04
CA ASP A 4 8.05 -24.17 9.95
C ASP A 4 7.66 -24.52 8.50
N LYS A 5 7.44 -23.52 7.64
CA LYS A 5 7.17 -23.74 6.20
C LYS A 5 8.39 -24.35 5.48
N ASN A 6 9.58 -23.82 5.73
CA ASN A 6 10.83 -24.33 5.14
C ASN A 6 11.13 -25.77 5.59
N ALA A 7 10.92 -26.08 6.88
CA ALA A 7 11.13 -27.42 7.41
C ALA A 7 10.15 -28.45 6.83
N LYS A 8 8.87 -28.07 6.67
CA LYS A 8 7.85 -28.91 6.02
C LYS A 8 8.19 -29.19 4.56
N ARG A 9 8.65 -28.18 3.82
CA ARG A 9 9.02 -28.35 2.41
C ARG A 9 10.25 -29.24 2.23
N ALA A 10 11.33 -28.97 2.98
CA ALA A 10 12.53 -29.79 2.92
C ALA A 10 12.22 -31.27 3.22
N ALA A 11 11.28 -31.54 4.15
CA ALA A 11 10.82 -32.88 4.43
C ALA A 11 9.98 -33.50 3.29
N ARG A 12 9.23 -32.73 2.50
CA ARG A 12 8.53 -33.21 1.30
C ARG A 12 9.50 -33.51 0.16
N GLU A 13 10.43 -32.60 -0.12
CA GLU A 13 11.45 -32.77 -1.17
C GLU A 13 12.34 -33.99 -0.89
N LEU A 14 12.80 -34.17 0.36
CA LEU A 14 13.59 -35.34 0.74
C LEU A 14 12.78 -36.64 0.68
N ALA A 15 11.49 -36.59 1.03
CA ALA A 15 10.60 -37.75 0.94
C ALA A 15 10.41 -38.20 -0.52
N GLU A 16 10.25 -37.26 -1.45
CA GLU A 16 10.11 -37.53 -2.87
C GLU A 16 11.41 -38.04 -3.50
N LEU A 17 12.53 -37.37 -3.22
CA LEU A 17 13.86 -37.71 -3.72
C LEU A 17 14.28 -39.13 -3.31
N GLU A 18 14.07 -39.48 -2.04
CA GLU A 18 14.52 -40.76 -1.49
C GLU A 18 13.42 -41.83 -1.46
N GLN A 19 12.21 -41.53 -1.95
CA GLN A 19 11.03 -42.41 -1.91
C GLN A 19 10.74 -42.93 -0.48
N ILE A 20 10.88 -42.06 0.52
CA ILE A 20 10.59 -42.35 1.93
C ILE A 20 9.35 -41.59 2.41
N SER A 21 8.78 -42.00 3.55
CA SER A 21 7.66 -41.26 4.13
C SER A 21 8.09 -39.88 4.63
N TYR A 22 7.18 -38.90 4.53
CA TYR A 22 7.37 -37.53 5.04
C TYR A 22 7.88 -37.48 6.49
N THR A 23 7.37 -38.35 7.35
CA THR A 23 7.76 -38.41 8.76
C THR A 23 9.20 -38.93 8.93
N ALA A 24 9.63 -39.85 8.08
CA ALA A 24 11.01 -40.35 8.06
C ALA A 24 11.98 -39.27 7.54
N ALA A 25 11.60 -38.55 6.48
CA ALA A 25 12.35 -37.42 5.95
C ALA A 25 12.51 -36.29 6.99
N ARG A 26 11.43 -35.93 7.69
CA ARG A 26 11.46 -34.92 8.77
C ARG A 26 12.41 -35.33 9.90
N ARG A 27 12.36 -36.60 10.34
CA ARG A 27 13.30 -37.14 11.34
C ARG A 27 14.74 -37.08 10.85
N ARG A 28 15.04 -37.49 9.60
CA ARG A 28 16.39 -37.38 9.02
C ARG A 28 16.92 -35.94 9.05
N LEU A 29 16.13 -34.98 8.59
CA LEU A 29 16.50 -33.55 8.62
C LEU A 29 16.73 -33.01 10.04
N THR A 30 16.09 -33.62 11.04
CA THR A 30 16.27 -33.24 12.45
C THR A 30 17.54 -33.89 13.04
N THR A 31 17.95 -35.06 12.53
CA THR A 31 19.07 -35.86 13.05
C THR A 31 20.40 -35.54 12.35
N GLN A 32 20.36 -35.03 11.13
CA GLN A 32 21.53 -34.61 10.33
C GLN A 32 21.34 -33.18 9.82
N PRO A 33 21.42 -32.16 10.69
CA PRO A 33 21.29 -30.76 10.27
C PRO A 33 22.41 -30.29 9.31
N GLU A 34 23.53 -31.04 9.21
CA GLU A 34 24.73 -30.62 8.48
C GLU A 34 24.82 -31.06 7.00
N GLN A 35 23.96 -31.96 6.51
CA GLN A 35 24.20 -32.64 5.22
C GLN A 35 23.33 -32.21 4.02
N VAL A 36 22.40 -31.27 4.18
CA VAL A 36 21.77 -30.62 3.02
C VAL A 36 22.56 -29.36 2.68
N THR A 37 23.81 -29.53 2.24
CA THR A 37 24.52 -28.48 1.52
C THR A 37 24.05 -28.50 0.08
N THR A 38 22.82 -28.03 -0.14
CA THR A 38 22.45 -27.56 -1.49
C THR A 38 23.55 -26.57 -1.86
N PRO A 39 24.28 -26.75 -2.98
CA PRO A 39 25.29 -25.79 -3.38
C PRO A 39 24.63 -24.42 -3.40
N VAL A 40 25.08 -23.53 -2.52
CA VAL A 40 24.62 -22.14 -2.53
C VAL A 40 25.17 -21.57 -3.81
N HIS A 41 24.39 -21.65 -4.88
CA HIS A 41 24.67 -20.94 -6.11
C HIS A 41 24.71 -19.46 -5.74
N ARG A 42 25.93 -18.94 -5.54
CA ARG A 42 26.16 -17.52 -5.34
C ARG A 42 25.93 -16.86 -6.69
N ILE A 43 24.68 -16.56 -6.97
CA ILE A 43 24.32 -15.79 -8.15
C ILE A 43 24.78 -14.35 -7.89
N THR A 44 25.67 -13.85 -8.74
CA THR A 44 26.11 -12.46 -8.66
C THR A 44 24.97 -11.58 -9.15
N VAL A 45 24.51 -10.62 -8.34
CA VAL A 45 23.48 -9.67 -8.75
C VAL A 45 24.13 -8.65 -9.67
N ALA A 46 23.84 -8.74 -10.96
CA ALA A 46 24.30 -7.76 -11.95
C ALA A 46 23.55 -6.42 -11.81
N ALA A 47 24.02 -5.39 -12.53
CA ALA A 47 23.25 -4.16 -12.73
C ALA A 47 21.83 -4.48 -13.22
N PRO A 48 20.82 -3.63 -12.93
CA PRO A 48 19.45 -3.88 -13.34
C PRO A 48 19.37 -4.08 -14.86
N CYS A 49 18.63 -5.11 -15.27
CA CYS A 49 18.45 -5.45 -16.67
C CYS A 49 17.80 -4.27 -17.44
N PRO A 50 18.08 -4.11 -18.75
CA PRO A 50 17.31 -3.20 -19.59
C PRO A 50 15.81 -3.50 -19.53
N VAL A 51 14.97 -2.50 -19.80
CA VAL A 51 13.51 -2.70 -19.88
C VAL A 51 13.20 -3.71 -20.99
N GLY A 52 12.32 -4.67 -20.71
CA GLY A 52 11.97 -5.73 -21.65
C GLY A 52 12.94 -6.93 -21.66
N CYS A 53 13.93 -6.97 -20.76
CA CYS A 53 14.74 -8.16 -20.58
C CYS A 53 13.90 -9.31 -20.00
N ASP A 54 13.87 -10.44 -20.70
CA ASP A 54 13.17 -11.67 -20.34
C ASP A 54 14.03 -12.65 -19.52
N GLY A 55 15.27 -12.26 -19.18
CA GLY A 55 16.23 -13.07 -18.44
C GLY A 55 16.99 -14.10 -19.27
N THR A 56 16.64 -14.32 -20.54
CA THR A 56 17.26 -15.36 -21.39
C THR A 56 18.68 -15.01 -21.84
N SER A 57 19.02 -13.72 -21.84
CA SER A 57 20.26 -13.18 -22.39
C SER A 57 21.47 -13.21 -21.44
N HIS A 58 21.29 -13.61 -20.18
CA HIS A 58 22.38 -13.70 -19.21
C HIS A 58 22.14 -14.81 -18.18
N SER A 59 22.19 -16.07 -18.66
CA SER A 59 21.97 -17.29 -17.89
C SER A 59 22.89 -17.48 -16.66
N GLU A 60 24.01 -16.77 -16.60
CA GLU A 60 24.97 -16.84 -15.48
C GLU A 60 24.70 -15.81 -14.37
N PHE A 61 23.80 -14.84 -14.60
CA PHE A 61 23.45 -13.78 -13.65
C PHE A 61 21.95 -13.78 -13.35
N ALA A 62 21.56 -13.48 -12.11
CA ALA A 62 20.16 -13.28 -11.78
C ALA A 62 19.72 -11.98 -12.46
N CYS A 63 18.85 -12.09 -13.47
CA CYS A 63 18.22 -10.89 -14.00
C CYS A 63 17.40 -10.23 -12.90
N ARG A 64 17.73 -8.99 -12.62
CA ARG A 64 16.98 -8.15 -11.69
C ARG A 64 16.32 -7.05 -12.50
N ARG A 65 14.99 -6.96 -12.39
CA ARG A 65 14.22 -5.84 -12.91
C ARG A 65 14.66 -4.55 -12.24
N TRP A 66 14.74 -3.47 -13.01
CA TRP A 66 14.97 -2.14 -12.48
C TRP A 66 13.90 -1.77 -11.44
N THR A 67 14.32 -1.12 -10.38
CA THR A 67 13.45 -0.57 -9.33
C THR A 67 13.78 0.89 -9.12
N ALA A 68 12.83 1.67 -8.60
CA ALA A 68 13.09 3.08 -8.27
C ALA A 68 14.27 3.27 -7.30
N ALA A 69 14.57 2.27 -6.45
CA ALA A 69 15.73 2.30 -5.56
C ALA A 69 17.09 2.32 -6.31
N ASP A 70 17.14 1.82 -7.54
CA ASP A 70 18.34 1.79 -8.37
C ASP A 70 18.74 3.18 -8.89
N ALA A 71 17.81 4.14 -8.93
CA ALA A 71 18.06 5.53 -9.34
C ALA A 71 18.60 6.42 -8.20
N LYS A 72 19.20 5.84 -7.15
CA LYS A 72 19.63 6.57 -5.94
C LYS A 72 20.61 7.73 -6.18
N ASP A 73 21.38 7.65 -7.26
CA ASP A 73 22.43 8.63 -7.60
C ASP A 73 21.92 9.74 -8.53
N VAL A 74 20.73 9.57 -9.13
CA VAL A 74 20.15 10.51 -10.12
C VAL A 74 18.78 11.05 -9.71
N ALA A 75 18.10 10.42 -8.75
CA ALA A 75 16.75 10.79 -8.33
C ALA A 75 16.68 11.03 -6.82
N SER A 76 15.95 12.07 -6.43
CA SER A 76 15.65 12.40 -5.05
C SER A 76 14.96 11.24 -4.34
N TRP A 77 15.14 11.17 -3.02
CA TRP A 77 14.46 10.15 -2.22
C TRP A 77 12.93 10.23 -2.34
N GLN A 78 12.38 11.44 -2.48
CA GLN A 78 10.94 11.66 -2.62
C GLN A 78 10.38 11.05 -3.90
N VAL A 79 11.07 11.21 -5.04
CA VAL A 79 10.66 10.62 -6.33
C VAL A 79 10.76 9.11 -6.29
N ARG A 80 11.87 8.58 -5.75
CA ARG A 80 12.06 7.12 -5.64
C ARG A 80 11.04 6.47 -4.72
N GLU A 81 10.72 7.09 -3.60
CA GLU A 81 9.66 6.63 -2.70
C GLU A 81 8.31 6.65 -3.41
N ALA A 82 7.95 7.76 -4.07
CA ALA A 82 6.69 7.90 -4.77
C ALA A 82 6.48 6.90 -5.92
N ALA A 83 7.56 6.41 -6.53
CA ALA A 83 7.53 5.39 -7.57
C ALA A 83 7.60 3.94 -7.05
N GLY A 84 7.96 3.73 -5.78
CA GLY A 84 8.21 2.40 -5.23
C GLY A 84 6.95 1.66 -4.80
N LEU A 85 6.48 0.68 -5.57
CA LEU A 85 5.34 -0.16 -5.17
C LEU A 85 5.76 -1.39 -4.33
N PRO A 86 4.89 -1.86 -3.41
CA PRO A 86 3.69 -1.20 -2.93
C PRO A 86 3.97 -0.17 -1.80
N THR A 87 5.05 -0.39 -1.03
CA THR A 87 5.30 0.31 0.24
C THR A 87 5.72 1.77 0.07
N GLY A 88 6.60 2.07 -0.90
CA GLY A 88 7.07 3.43 -1.15
C GLY A 88 5.91 4.36 -1.53
N ARG A 89 5.01 3.91 -2.41
CA ARG A 89 3.84 4.69 -2.82
C ARG A 89 2.95 5.00 -1.62
N ALA A 90 2.65 3.99 -0.80
CA ALA A 90 1.88 4.17 0.43
C ALA A 90 2.54 5.17 1.40
N TRP A 91 3.87 5.12 1.53
CA TRP A 91 4.63 6.09 2.34
C TRP A 91 4.58 7.50 1.77
N SER A 92 4.67 7.64 0.45
CA SER A 92 4.56 8.94 -0.21
C SER A 92 3.17 9.56 -0.01
N VAL A 93 2.09 8.76 -0.03
CA VAL A 93 0.72 9.23 0.27
C VAL A 93 0.65 9.78 1.70
N GLU A 94 1.00 8.96 2.68
CA GLU A 94 0.90 9.32 4.09
C GLU A 94 1.78 10.55 4.41
N ARG A 95 3.04 10.58 3.94
CA ARG A 95 3.97 11.68 4.20
C ARG A 95 3.49 13.03 3.66
N ARG A 96 2.73 13.03 2.55
CA ARG A 96 2.19 14.27 1.96
C ARG A 96 0.89 14.72 2.61
N CYS A 97 0.11 13.79 3.16
CA CYS A 97 -1.18 14.10 3.79
C CYS A 97 -1.07 14.38 5.29
N ASN A 98 -0.13 13.72 5.97
CA ASN A 98 -0.04 13.75 7.43
C ASN A 98 1.01 14.76 7.90
N ARG A 99 0.64 16.06 7.91
CA ARG A 99 1.50 17.13 8.48
C ARG A 99 1.45 17.20 10.00
N SER A 100 0.46 16.58 10.64
CA SER A 100 0.24 16.63 12.09
C SER A 100 0.54 15.27 12.71
N ALA A 101 1.82 15.03 12.96
CA ALA A 101 2.40 13.82 13.52
C ALA A 101 1.73 13.32 14.81
N SER A 102 0.66 12.53 14.66
CA SER A 102 0.33 11.49 15.62
C SER A 102 1.03 10.21 15.14
N ALA A 103 2.17 9.90 15.73
CA ALA A 103 2.95 8.69 15.44
C ALA A 103 2.24 7.39 15.89
N MET A 104 1.00 7.47 16.35
CA MET A 104 0.34 6.39 17.09
C MET A 104 -0.29 5.32 16.22
N THR A 105 -0.52 5.56 14.92
CA THR A 105 -1.11 4.54 14.06
C THR A 105 -0.42 4.54 12.71
N ASP A 106 0.44 3.53 12.50
CA ASP A 106 1.09 3.23 11.22
C ASP A 106 0.03 2.71 10.25
N HIS A 107 -0.64 3.61 9.52
CA HIS A 107 -1.69 3.28 8.54
C HIS A 107 -1.11 2.75 7.21
N ARG A 108 0.20 2.92 7.01
CA ARG A 108 0.91 2.78 5.74
C ARG A 108 0.85 1.36 5.22
N TRP A 109 0.92 0.38 6.12
CA TRP A 109 0.94 -1.02 5.74
C TRP A 109 -0.40 -1.45 5.13
N ALA A 110 -1.53 -0.89 5.57
CA ALA A 110 -2.84 -1.21 5.01
C ALA A 110 -2.97 -0.67 3.59
N LEU A 111 -2.53 0.58 3.34
CA LEU A 111 -2.44 1.13 1.98
C LEU A 111 -1.50 0.30 1.11
N ALA A 112 -0.32 -0.08 1.62
CA ALA A 112 0.62 -0.92 0.87
C ALA A 112 0.01 -2.28 0.52
N LEU A 113 -0.75 -2.91 1.42
CA LEU A 113 -1.46 -4.16 1.12
C LEU A 113 -2.51 -3.97 0.02
N ILE A 114 -3.24 -2.85 0.03
CA ILE A 114 -4.22 -2.51 -1.01
C ILE A 114 -3.53 -2.27 -2.36
N TYR A 115 -2.42 -1.53 -2.40
CA TYR A 115 -1.63 -1.33 -3.63
C TYR A 115 -1.16 -2.68 -4.18
N ALA A 116 -0.58 -3.54 -3.34
CA ALA A 116 -0.14 -4.88 -3.74
C ALA A 116 -1.30 -5.70 -4.34
N MET A 117 -2.42 -5.80 -3.61
CA MET A 117 -3.62 -6.51 -4.05
C MET A 117 -4.10 -6.03 -5.43
N LEU A 118 -4.25 -4.71 -5.59
CA LEU A 118 -4.73 -4.16 -6.86
C LEU A 118 -3.73 -4.39 -7.99
N THR A 119 -2.42 -4.25 -7.75
CA THR A 119 -1.43 -4.52 -8.79
C THR A 119 -1.37 -5.99 -9.19
N ASP A 120 -1.66 -6.93 -8.29
CA ASP A 120 -1.69 -8.36 -8.60
C ASP A 120 -2.98 -8.79 -9.30
N GLN A 121 -4.13 -8.27 -8.86
CA GLN A 121 -5.45 -8.60 -9.44
C GLN A 121 -5.75 -7.83 -10.73
N HIS A 122 -5.16 -6.65 -10.90
CA HIS A 122 -5.36 -5.73 -12.02
C HIS A 122 -4.00 -5.29 -12.58
N PRO A 123 -3.27 -6.17 -13.28
CA PRO A 123 -1.96 -5.83 -13.84
C PRO A 123 -2.02 -4.63 -14.81
N GLU A 124 -3.18 -4.35 -15.42
CA GLU A 124 -3.43 -3.17 -16.26
C GLU A 124 -3.35 -1.83 -15.51
N LEU A 125 -3.44 -1.84 -14.17
CA LEU A 125 -3.25 -0.64 -13.34
C LEU A 125 -1.78 -0.39 -13.00
N ARG A 126 -0.87 -1.31 -13.31
CA ARG A 126 0.57 -1.09 -13.08
C ARG A 126 1.05 0.01 -14.04
N PRO A 127 1.82 1.00 -13.55
CA PRO A 127 2.42 1.99 -14.44
C PRO A 127 3.38 1.30 -15.41
N ASP A 128 3.47 1.83 -16.63
CA ASP A 128 4.45 1.36 -17.61
C ASP A 128 5.88 1.50 -17.06
N ASP A 129 6.67 0.42 -17.13
CA ASP A 129 8.00 0.38 -16.53
C ASP A 129 8.98 1.36 -17.17
N ALA A 130 8.93 1.51 -18.50
CA ALA A 130 9.84 2.38 -19.23
C ALA A 130 9.53 3.85 -18.90
N ALA A 131 8.25 4.22 -18.93
CA ALA A 131 7.79 5.55 -18.59
C ALA A 131 8.06 5.88 -17.12
N LEU A 132 7.79 4.95 -16.19
CA LEU A 132 8.07 5.17 -14.77
C LEU A 132 9.56 5.32 -14.50
N ARG A 133 10.39 4.47 -15.13
CA ARG A 133 11.85 4.59 -15.05
C ARG A 133 12.32 5.95 -15.56
N ALA A 134 11.86 6.38 -16.74
CA ALA A 134 12.23 7.66 -17.32
C ALA A 134 11.82 8.84 -16.42
N ALA A 135 10.61 8.82 -15.85
CA ALA A 135 10.15 9.84 -14.91
C ALA A 135 11.00 9.89 -13.64
N VAL A 136 11.38 8.73 -13.09
CA VAL A 136 12.23 8.66 -11.90
C VAL A 136 13.64 9.14 -12.21
N GLU A 137 14.26 8.68 -13.30
CA GLU A 137 15.62 9.10 -13.70
C GLU A 137 15.69 10.59 -14.05
N ALA A 138 14.57 11.21 -14.44
CA ALA A 138 14.44 12.65 -14.64
C ALA A 138 14.16 13.44 -13.34
N ASP A 139 14.07 12.77 -12.19
CA ASP A 139 13.65 13.35 -10.90
C ASP A 139 12.31 14.12 -10.97
N ASP A 140 11.40 13.68 -11.85
CA ASP A 140 10.12 14.33 -12.10
C ASP A 140 9.00 13.68 -11.28
N LEU A 141 8.73 14.26 -10.11
CA LEU A 141 7.68 13.81 -9.21
C LEU A 141 6.27 13.91 -9.82
N ALA A 142 6.02 14.92 -10.64
CA ALA A 142 4.71 15.13 -11.25
C ALA A 142 4.44 14.08 -12.33
N ALA A 143 5.46 13.70 -13.11
CA ALA A 143 5.36 12.61 -14.07
C ALA A 143 5.15 11.25 -13.38
N VAL A 144 5.86 10.96 -12.29
CA VAL A 144 5.62 9.76 -11.47
C VAL A 144 4.19 9.73 -10.94
N ASP A 145 3.70 10.86 -10.43
CA ASP A 145 2.33 10.96 -9.93
C ASP A 145 1.29 10.76 -11.04
N ALA A 146 1.50 11.34 -12.23
CA ALA A 146 0.63 11.14 -13.38
C ALA A 146 0.54 9.66 -13.80
N LEU A 147 1.67 8.95 -13.82
CA LEU A 147 1.72 7.52 -14.14
C LEU A 147 1.03 6.65 -13.07
N MET A 148 1.09 7.05 -11.80
CA MET A 148 0.44 6.33 -10.69
C MET A 148 -1.05 6.67 -10.52
N ASP A 149 -1.55 7.73 -11.17
CA ASP A 149 -2.93 8.23 -11.00
C ASP A 149 -4.00 7.14 -11.16
N PRO A 150 -3.96 6.28 -12.20
CA PRO A 150 -4.98 5.24 -12.36
C PRO A 150 -5.05 4.27 -11.17
N LEU A 151 -3.88 3.86 -10.67
CA LEU A 151 -3.76 2.97 -9.51
C LEU A 151 -4.19 3.67 -8.22
N ASP A 152 -3.74 4.90 -7.98
CA ASP A 152 -4.12 5.70 -6.79
C ASP A 152 -5.65 5.89 -6.74
N ARG A 153 -6.30 6.14 -7.88
CA ARG A 153 -7.77 6.22 -7.95
C ARG A 153 -8.46 4.90 -7.69
N ALA A 154 -7.88 3.79 -8.14
CA ALA A 154 -8.39 2.46 -7.85
C ALA A 154 -8.29 2.15 -6.35
N VAL A 155 -7.17 2.48 -5.70
CA VAL A 155 -7.02 2.43 -4.24
C VAL A 155 -8.08 3.28 -3.56
N ARG A 156 -8.23 4.54 -3.99
CA ARG A 156 -9.23 5.47 -3.45
C ARG A 156 -10.65 4.92 -3.54
N ARG A 157 -11.03 4.24 -4.62
CA ARG A 157 -12.36 3.63 -4.78
C ARG A 157 -12.61 2.46 -3.83
N LEU A 158 -11.57 1.71 -3.47
CA LEU A 158 -11.68 0.60 -2.52
C LEU A 158 -11.77 1.09 -1.07
N VAL A 159 -10.97 2.10 -0.70
CA VAL A 159 -11.03 2.68 0.65
C VAL A 159 -12.30 3.50 0.83
N THR A 160 -12.94 3.38 1.99
CA THR A 160 -14.26 3.96 2.24
C THR A 160 -14.38 4.39 3.70
N GLU A 161 -15.22 5.40 3.94
CA GLU A 161 -15.64 5.82 5.28
C GLU A 161 -16.95 5.13 5.70
N ASP A 162 -17.63 4.44 4.76
CA ASP A 162 -18.84 3.69 5.04
C ASP A 162 -18.49 2.34 5.69
N PRO A 163 -18.90 2.11 6.96
CA PRO A 163 -18.64 0.86 7.64
C PRO A 163 -19.22 -0.36 6.89
N GLU A 164 -20.41 -0.24 6.30
CA GLU A 164 -21.03 -1.38 5.61
C GLU A 164 -20.23 -1.75 4.38
N GLN A 165 -19.83 -0.77 3.56
CA GLN A 165 -18.97 -1.02 2.42
C GLN A 165 -17.60 -1.58 2.84
N TRP A 166 -17.02 -1.09 3.95
CA TRP A 166 -15.75 -1.62 4.45
C TRP A 166 -15.87 -3.11 4.83
N TRP A 167 -16.84 -3.45 5.69
CA TRP A 167 -16.99 -4.80 6.22
C TRP A 167 -17.52 -5.80 5.20
N ASN A 168 -18.38 -5.38 4.28
CA ASN A 168 -19.04 -6.27 3.33
C ASN A 168 -18.31 -6.35 1.97
N VAL A 169 -17.44 -5.40 1.63
CA VAL A 169 -16.76 -5.35 0.32
C VAL A 169 -15.24 -5.27 0.43
N ALA A 170 -14.70 -4.25 1.10
CA ALA A 170 -13.26 -4.00 1.10
C ALA A 170 -12.49 -5.07 1.89
N LYS A 171 -12.93 -5.35 3.13
CA LYS A 171 -12.27 -6.33 4.00
C LYS A 171 -12.34 -7.75 3.43
N PRO A 172 -13.49 -8.29 2.96
CA PRO A 172 -13.53 -9.64 2.40
C PRO A 172 -12.61 -9.82 1.18
N ARG A 173 -12.45 -8.76 0.36
CA ARG A 173 -11.49 -8.79 -0.76
C ARG A 173 -10.04 -8.86 -0.29
N LEU A 174 -9.69 -8.08 0.74
CA LEU A 174 -8.36 -8.12 1.35
C LEU A 174 -8.10 -9.46 2.06
N ASP A 175 -9.09 -10.01 2.76
CA ASP A 175 -8.98 -11.34 3.38
C ASP A 175 -8.71 -12.42 2.32
N ALA A 176 -9.47 -12.43 1.22
CA ALA A 176 -9.27 -13.37 0.13
C ALA A 176 -7.90 -13.24 -0.54
N TYR A 177 -7.40 -12.01 -0.70
CA TYR A 177 -6.05 -11.77 -1.22
C TYR A 177 -4.96 -12.26 -0.25
N VAL A 178 -5.11 -11.96 1.04
CA VAL A 178 -4.19 -12.43 2.09
C VAL A 178 -4.15 -13.96 2.13
N GLU A 179 -5.31 -14.62 2.07
CA GLU A 179 -5.39 -16.08 2.01
C GLU A 179 -4.69 -16.63 0.75
N ALA A 180 -4.92 -16.03 -0.42
CA ALA A 180 -4.25 -16.42 -1.66
C ALA A 180 -2.72 -16.28 -1.57
N VAL A 181 -2.21 -15.19 -0.99
CA VAL A 181 -0.76 -14.97 -0.78
C VAL A 181 -0.18 -15.98 0.20
N GLU A 182 -0.91 -16.34 1.25
CA GLU A 182 -0.43 -17.28 2.27
C GLU A 182 -0.42 -18.73 1.82
N THR A 183 -1.31 -19.06 0.89
CA THR A 183 -1.45 -20.37 0.26
C THR A 183 -0.66 -20.51 -1.04
N ASP A 184 -0.07 -19.42 -1.56
CA ASP A 184 0.88 -19.49 -2.68
C ASP A 184 2.16 -20.22 -2.25
N ASP A 185 2.20 -21.51 -2.54
CA ASP A 185 3.35 -22.39 -2.28
C ASP A 185 4.39 -22.34 -3.43
N ARG A 186 4.18 -21.51 -4.46
CA ARG A 186 5.13 -21.37 -5.57
C ARG A 186 6.44 -20.77 -5.05
N TRP A 187 7.55 -21.42 -5.39
CA TRP A 187 8.85 -20.88 -5.04
C TRP A 187 9.18 -19.66 -5.90
N PRO A 188 9.68 -18.56 -5.31
CA PRO A 188 10.22 -17.45 -6.07
C PRO A 188 11.34 -17.94 -6.99
N GLN A 189 11.22 -17.65 -8.28
CA GLN A 189 12.21 -18.03 -9.30
C GLN A 189 13.34 -17.00 -9.39
N THR A 190 13.08 -15.78 -8.93
CA THR A 190 14.07 -14.70 -8.94
C THR A 190 14.22 -14.09 -7.56
N TRP A 191 15.37 -13.44 -7.33
CA TRP A 191 15.60 -12.69 -6.09
C TRP A 191 14.58 -11.55 -5.92
N VAL A 192 14.12 -10.93 -7.02
CA VAL A 192 13.08 -9.89 -7.00
C VAL A 192 11.75 -10.46 -6.53
N GLU A 193 11.36 -11.63 -7.03
CA GLU A 193 10.16 -12.33 -6.56
C GLU A 193 10.29 -12.70 -5.07
N ALA A 194 11.48 -13.10 -4.62
CA ALA A 194 11.71 -13.45 -3.21
C ALA A 194 11.61 -12.22 -2.30
N GLU A 195 12.17 -11.07 -2.70
CA GLU A 195 12.00 -9.82 -1.96
C GLU A 195 10.54 -9.38 -1.92
N TYR A 196 9.84 -9.45 -3.06
CA TYR A 196 8.43 -9.11 -3.16
C TYR A 196 7.58 -10.02 -2.25
N ALA A 197 7.79 -11.34 -2.32
CA ALA A 197 7.12 -12.31 -1.47
C ALA A 197 7.40 -12.06 0.03
N ASN A 198 8.64 -11.71 0.40
CA ASN A 198 8.97 -11.37 1.78
C ASN A 198 8.28 -10.09 2.26
N ARG A 199 8.21 -9.04 1.42
CA ARG A 199 7.46 -7.82 1.74
C ARG A 199 5.97 -8.11 1.88
N LEU A 200 5.39 -8.89 0.97
CA LEU A 200 4.01 -9.33 1.04
C LEU A 200 3.72 -10.12 2.32
N ALA A 201 4.56 -11.09 2.66
CA ALA A 201 4.42 -11.87 3.89
C ALA A 201 4.43 -10.99 5.16
N GLN A 202 5.17 -9.88 5.16
CA GLN A 202 5.14 -8.91 6.26
C GLN A 202 3.83 -8.13 6.30
N LEU A 203 3.29 -7.74 5.15
CA LEU A 203 2.00 -7.05 5.05
C LEU A 203 0.84 -7.97 5.45
N THR A 204 0.82 -9.23 5.01
CA THR A 204 -0.20 -10.21 5.38
C THR A 204 -0.14 -10.54 6.87
N ALA A 205 1.06 -10.73 7.43
CA ALA A 205 1.23 -10.94 8.87
C ALA A 205 0.71 -9.76 9.70
N ARG A 206 0.93 -8.51 9.24
CA ARG A 206 0.34 -7.32 9.88
C ARG A 206 -1.17 -7.28 9.77
N TRP A 207 -1.73 -7.64 8.61
CA TRP A 207 -3.18 -7.76 8.44
C TRP A 207 -3.80 -8.74 9.44
N GLN A 208 -3.23 -9.94 9.57
CA GLN A 208 -3.72 -10.93 10.54
C GLN A 208 -3.63 -10.43 11.99
N ARG A 209 -2.50 -9.81 12.33
CA ARG A 209 -2.27 -9.25 13.67
C ARG A 209 -3.26 -8.14 14.01
N ALA A 210 -3.65 -7.31 13.03
CA ALA A 210 -4.63 -6.23 13.21
C ALA A 210 -6.00 -6.73 13.69
N TRP A 211 -6.33 -7.99 13.44
CA TRP A 211 -7.61 -8.61 13.82
C TRP A 211 -7.48 -9.59 15.00
N THR A 212 -6.28 -9.75 15.55
CA THR A 212 -6.02 -10.69 16.65
C THR A 212 -5.82 -9.91 17.95
N GLU A 213 -6.66 -10.18 18.95
CA GLU A 213 -6.45 -9.66 20.30
C GLU A 213 -5.15 -10.25 20.88
N TYR A 214 -4.30 -9.41 21.44
CA TYR A 214 -3.07 -9.82 22.12
C TYR A 214 -2.93 -9.14 23.47
N ARG A 215 -2.12 -9.71 24.37
CA ARG A 215 -1.74 -9.03 25.60
C ARG A 215 -0.52 -8.16 25.34
N ASN A 216 -0.64 -6.85 25.55
CA ASN A 216 0.50 -5.95 25.46
C ASN A 216 1.49 -6.16 26.62
N TRP A 217 2.59 -5.42 26.62
CA TRP A 217 3.67 -5.57 27.63
C TRP A 217 3.21 -5.29 29.08
N ASN A 218 2.07 -4.61 29.25
CA ASN A 218 1.43 -4.37 30.56
C ASN A 218 0.43 -5.46 30.95
N GLY A 219 0.23 -6.47 30.10
CA GLY A 219 -0.71 -7.57 30.32
C GLY A 219 -2.17 -7.23 30.01
N TYR A 220 -2.46 -6.03 29.48
CA TYR A 220 -3.81 -5.64 29.06
C TYR A 220 -4.13 -6.21 27.67
N PRO A 221 -5.40 -6.60 27.43
CA PRO A 221 -5.85 -6.92 26.09
C PRO A 221 -5.74 -5.69 25.20
N ASP A 222 -5.17 -5.89 24.01
CA ASP A 222 -4.88 -4.87 23.03
C ASP A 222 -5.15 -5.43 21.63
N GLN A 223 -5.44 -4.56 20.69
CA GLN A 223 -5.66 -4.91 19.30
C GLN A 223 -5.09 -3.79 18.43
N ASP A 224 -4.19 -4.13 17.51
CA ASP A 224 -3.57 -3.13 16.64
C ASP A 224 -4.63 -2.42 15.77
N GLY A 225 -5.65 -3.17 15.33
CA GLY A 225 -6.74 -2.66 14.52
C GLY A 225 -6.30 -2.28 13.09
N VAL A 226 -7.28 -2.02 12.23
CA VAL A 226 -7.04 -1.40 10.92
C VAL A 226 -7.68 -0.01 10.95
N PRO A 227 -6.91 1.06 10.70
CA PRO A 227 -7.37 2.45 10.71
C PRO A 227 -8.10 2.80 9.40
N TRP A 228 -9.02 1.94 8.99
CA TRP A 228 -9.61 1.95 7.65
C TRP A 228 -10.32 3.26 7.30
N TYR A 229 -10.94 3.90 8.29
CA TYR A 229 -11.62 5.19 8.14
C TYR A 229 -10.68 6.31 7.68
N SER A 230 -9.45 6.33 8.19
CA SER A 230 -8.45 7.35 7.87
C SER A 230 -7.92 7.25 6.44
N LEU A 231 -7.87 6.02 5.89
CA LEU A 231 -7.29 5.77 4.57
C LEU A 231 -8.02 6.53 3.46
N ARG A 232 -9.34 6.69 3.60
CA ARG A 232 -10.13 7.44 2.62
C ARG A 232 -9.79 8.93 2.65
N GLY A 233 -9.76 9.54 3.83
CA GLY A 233 -9.39 10.95 4.00
C GLY A 233 -7.96 11.24 3.52
N GLU A 234 -7.02 10.33 3.76
CA GLU A 234 -5.64 10.41 3.26
C GLU A 234 -5.59 10.38 1.73
N MET A 235 -6.27 9.42 1.10
CA MET A 235 -6.31 9.32 -0.36
C MET A 235 -7.03 10.50 -1.01
N ASP A 236 -8.14 10.95 -0.43
CA ASP A 236 -8.88 12.12 -0.92
C ASP A 236 -8.02 13.39 -0.79
N SER A 237 -7.29 13.58 0.31
CA SER A 237 -6.33 14.68 0.47
C SER A 237 -5.18 14.61 -0.54
N PHE A 238 -4.61 13.41 -0.72
CA PHE A 238 -3.50 13.17 -1.63
C PHE A 238 -3.87 13.52 -3.08
N LEU A 239 -4.97 12.96 -3.57
CA LEU A 239 -5.44 13.21 -4.93
C LEU A 239 -5.85 14.67 -5.13
N THR A 240 -6.49 15.29 -4.14
CA THR A 240 -6.94 16.69 -4.26
C THR A 240 -5.76 17.66 -4.35
N SER A 241 -4.69 17.40 -3.57
CA SER A 241 -3.47 18.21 -3.61
C SER A 241 -2.81 18.23 -4.99
N ARG A 242 -2.91 17.14 -5.74
CA ARG A 242 -2.39 17.02 -7.12
C ARG A 242 -3.31 17.64 -8.15
N ALA A 243 -4.62 17.57 -7.94
CA ALA A 243 -5.61 18.10 -8.86
C ALA A 243 -5.85 19.63 -8.70
N GLY A 244 -5.21 20.28 -7.72
CA GLY A 244 -5.39 21.70 -7.44
C GLY A 244 -6.76 22.04 -6.82
N GLY A 245 -7.38 21.09 -6.12
CA GLY A 245 -8.66 21.29 -5.44
C GLY A 245 -8.53 21.60 -3.94
N HIS A 246 -9.66 21.53 -3.23
CA HIS A 246 -9.73 21.76 -1.78
C HIS A 246 -9.68 20.43 -1.02
N ALA A 247 -8.58 20.16 -0.32
CA ALA A 247 -8.44 18.94 0.47
C ALA A 247 -9.48 18.88 1.62
N PRO A 248 -9.87 17.68 2.10
CA PRO A 248 -10.65 17.53 3.33
C PRO A 248 -10.09 18.39 4.49
N GLY A 249 -10.98 19.05 5.22
CA GLY A 249 -10.64 20.01 6.28
C GLY A 249 -10.41 21.45 5.80
N THR A 250 -10.33 21.70 4.49
CA THR A 250 -10.17 23.06 3.93
C THR A 250 -11.42 23.89 4.20
N ARG A 251 -11.23 25.09 4.75
CA ARG A 251 -12.31 26.09 4.88
C ARG A 251 -12.55 26.72 3.52
N VAL A 252 -13.81 26.81 3.12
CA VAL A 252 -14.23 27.41 1.85
C VAL A 252 -15.39 28.37 2.08
N ARG A 253 -15.52 29.35 1.19
CA ARG A 253 -16.72 30.17 1.06
C ARG A 253 -17.53 29.65 -0.12
N LEU A 254 -18.79 29.31 0.14
CA LEU A 254 -19.72 28.89 -0.89
C LEU A 254 -20.14 30.08 -1.76
N ALA A 255 -20.59 29.84 -2.99
CA ALA A 255 -21.08 30.88 -3.91
C ALA A 255 -22.19 31.76 -3.30
N ASN A 256 -22.98 31.21 -2.37
CA ASN A 256 -24.01 31.96 -1.62
C ASN A 256 -23.47 32.73 -0.39
N GLY A 257 -22.15 32.82 -0.22
CA GLY A 257 -21.47 33.57 0.83
C GLY A 257 -21.33 32.84 2.17
N ARG A 258 -21.97 31.69 2.37
CA ARG A 258 -21.84 30.90 3.62
C ARG A 258 -20.44 30.29 3.73
N LEU A 259 -19.93 30.22 4.95
CA LEU A 259 -18.67 29.53 5.25
C LEU A 259 -18.92 28.05 5.51
N ALA A 260 -18.05 27.20 4.98
CA ALA A 260 -18.11 25.76 5.14
C ALA A 260 -16.70 25.16 5.26
N VAL A 261 -16.64 23.89 5.65
CA VAL A 261 -15.44 23.07 5.61
C VAL A 261 -15.68 21.92 4.64
N VAL A 262 -14.74 21.70 3.73
CA VAL A 262 -14.76 20.55 2.84
C VAL A 262 -14.60 19.29 3.68
N TRP A 263 -15.59 18.42 3.61
CA TRP A 263 -15.57 17.14 4.31
C TRP A 263 -15.03 16.05 3.40
N ALA A 264 -15.55 15.93 2.17
CA ALA A 264 -15.10 14.93 1.22
C ALA A 264 -15.23 15.42 -0.23
N PRO A 265 -14.21 15.23 -1.09
CA PRO A 265 -14.34 15.47 -2.52
C PRO A 265 -15.20 14.39 -3.20
N VAL A 266 -16.00 14.82 -4.17
CA VAL A 266 -16.75 13.98 -5.10
C VAL A 266 -15.97 13.92 -6.40
N TRP A 267 -15.67 12.71 -6.85
CA TRP A 267 -14.80 12.48 -8.01
C TRP A 267 -15.56 11.80 -9.14
N THR A 268 -15.17 12.15 -10.36
CA THR A 268 -15.36 11.32 -11.56
C THR A 268 -14.28 10.24 -11.65
N GLU A 269 -14.37 9.39 -12.68
CA GLU A 269 -13.36 8.35 -12.94
C GLU A 269 -11.95 8.92 -13.09
N THR A 270 -11.84 10.06 -13.77
CA THR A 270 -10.58 10.78 -14.05
C THR A 270 -10.74 12.29 -13.76
N GLY A 271 -9.62 13.01 -13.64
CA GLY A 271 -9.61 14.48 -13.45
C GLY A 271 -9.82 14.97 -12.01
N ALA A 272 -10.03 16.29 -11.87
CA ALA A 272 -10.23 16.95 -10.58
C ALA A 272 -11.58 16.60 -9.94
N PRO A 273 -11.79 16.90 -8.63
CA PRO A 273 -13.11 16.76 -8.01
C PRO A 273 -14.16 17.58 -8.77
N THR A 274 -15.34 17.00 -9.00
CA THR A 274 -16.47 17.69 -9.65
C THR A 274 -17.36 18.42 -8.66
N ALA A 275 -17.38 17.97 -7.42
CA ALA A 275 -18.12 18.56 -6.31
C ALA A 275 -17.40 18.30 -4.98
N TYR A 276 -17.86 18.97 -3.94
CA TYR A 276 -17.44 18.73 -2.56
C TYR A 276 -18.66 18.52 -1.68
N ARG A 277 -18.61 17.50 -0.84
CA ARG A 277 -19.44 17.43 0.36
C ARG A 277 -18.83 18.36 1.39
N VAL A 278 -19.63 19.28 1.90
CA VAL A 278 -19.20 20.32 2.84
C VAL A 278 -20.07 20.28 4.09
N ARG A 279 -19.49 20.69 5.21
CA ARG A 279 -20.23 21.00 6.45
C ARG A 279 -20.18 22.49 6.70
N LEU A 280 -21.33 23.09 6.93
CA LEU A 280 -21.45 24.52 7.22
C LEU A 280 -20.75 24.85 8.54
N LEU A 281 -20.15 26.05 8.58
CA LEU A 281 -19.66 26.63 9.81
C LEU A 281 -20.75 27.51 10.41
N LYS A 282 -21.00 27.33 11.72
CA LYS A 282 -21.93 28.17 12.49
C LYS A 282 -21.20 28.88 13.62
N PRO A 283 -21.74 30.01 14.13
CA PRO A 283 -21.21 30.65 15.32
C PRO A 283 -21.07 29.65 16.46
N ALA A 284 -19.93 29.69 17.13
CA ALA A 284 -19.70 28.82 18.26
C ALA A 284 -20.63 29.17 19.44
N PRO A 285 -21.00 28.19 20.27
CA PRO A 285 -21.75 28.46 21.48
C PRO A 285 -20.97 29.39 22.43
N PRO A 286 -21.67 30.21 23.25
CA PRO A 286 -21.03 31.05 24.25
C PRO A 286 -20.08 30.24 25.14
N GLY A 287 -18.85 30.74 25.33
CA GLY A 287 -17.81 30.07 26.13
C GLY A 287 -16.87 29.15 25.33
N SER A 288 -17.10 28.95 24.03
CA SER A 288 -16.12 28.34 23.13
C SER A 288 -14.91 29.25 22.93
N MET A 289 -13.71 28.66 22.83
CA MET A 289 -12.49 29.38 22.42
C MET A 289 -12.41 29.65 20.91
N LEU A 290 -13.26 29.00 20.12
CA LEU A 290 -13.37 29.17 18.67
C LEU A 290 -14.54 30.08 18.33
N ASP A 291 -14.42 30.92 17.30
CA ASP A 291 -15.51 31.77 16.80
C ASP A 291 -16.56 31.00 15.98
N LEU A 292 -16.10 29.95 15.28
CA LEU A 292 -16.93 29.11 14.41
C LEU A 292 -16.70 27.63 14.74
N VAL A 293 -17.78 26.86 14.71
CA VAL A 293 -17.76 25.40 14.86
C VAL A 293 -18.42 24.74 13.65
N ILE A 294 -18.00 23.51 13.37
CA ILE A 294 -18.61 22.69 12.32
C ILE A 294 -20.02 22.30 12.77
N ASP A 295 -21.02 22.56 11.92
CA ASP A 295 -22.36 22.04 12.13
C ASP A 295 -22.41 20.57 11.70
N THR A 296 -22.31 19.67 12.67
CA THR A 296 -22.20 18.22 12.45
C THR A 296 -23.43 17.60 11.78
N PHE A 297 -24.56 18.30 11.76
CA PHE A 297 -25.80 17.86 11.09
C PHE A 297 -25.92 18.38 9.65
N SER A 298 -25.07 19.31 9.25
CA SER A 298 -25.03 19.79 7.87
C SER A 298 -24.16 18.86 7.01
N ASP A 299 -24.68 18.47 5.85
CA ASP A 299 -23.98 17.68 4.86
C ASP A 299 -24.55 18.05 3.49
N GLU A 300 -23.94 19.06 2.87
CA GLU A 300 -24.39 19.60 1.59
C GLU A 300 -23.38 19.23 0.51
N THR A 301 -23.85 18.91 -0.70
CA THR A 301 -22.99 18.71 -1.87
C THR A 301 -23.04 19.95 -2.75
N HIS A 302 -21.87 20.54 -3.04
CA HIS A 302 -21.75 21.73 -3.89
C HIS A 302 -20.79 21.46 -5.06
N PRO A 303 -21.08 21.96 -6.28
CA PRO A 303 -20.13 21.93 -7.39
C PRO A 303 -18.77 22.50 -7.01
N ALA A 304 -17.68 21.95 -7.55
CA ALA A 304 -16.34 22.38 -7.19
C ALA A 304 -16.08 23.86 -7.49
N ALA A 305 -16.70 24.40 -8.56
CA ALA A 305 -16.64 25.81 -8.93
C ALA A 305 -17.31 26.76 -7.92
N ASP A 306 -18.21 26.25 -7.08
CA ASP A 306 -18.95 27.03 -6.09
C ASP A 306 -18.21 27.12 -4.74
N CYS A 307 -17.07 26.43 -4.59
CA CYS A 307 -16.25 26.44 -3.38
C CYS A 307 -15.00 27.30 -3.59
N LEU A 308 -14.97 28.50 -2.99
CA LEU A 308 -13.86 29.45 -3.08
C LEU A 308 -12.96 29.33 -1.84
N ALA A 309 -11.65 29.42 -2.02
CA ALA A 309 -10.67 29.46 -0.92
C ALA A 309 -10.76 30.76 -0.10
#